data_AF-A0A812QUZ6-F1
#
_entry.id   AF-A0A812QUZ6-F1
#
_cell.length_a   1.000
_cell.length_b   1.000
_cell.length_c   1.000
_cell.angle_alpha   90.00
_cell.angle_beta   90.00
_cell.angle_gamma   90.00
#
_symmetry.space_group_name_H-M   'P 1'
#
loop_
_entity.id
_entity.type
_entity.pdbx_description
1 polymer ?
#
loop_
_entity_poly.entity_id
_entity_poly.type
_entity_poly.pdbx_seq_one_letter_code
_entity_poly.pdbx_strand_id
1 'polypeptide(L)'
;MWCSVTSLLSVSLLHPALGCNGKGEFCDLPFTKYTFAGSHNANAYDLTLPDIIREDIPLVDVNEVLRGYYENHDLDLTQQLNFGIRAFMVDLCDNADTPGSGPFLNCHGPNGQAAFRGKFEDDLDSVAEWLSLHPRELIVLSPDNIPYRGGTRWEALFKAKFGGLGTGTSCAEIDGTTDVSSWSARSQVSCALMTAVPNDNITMGALVDLNLRVVVWPEGWRQVFYSTYDGNVQPGATVESLLEDFTKYAEGQKVGFLGRGIGTGYLFQVLASAKFPDFSMWNSCADPICKTLAAKQLKDDLAIKSVKSMSTGLNAGLLQDDTSPHEYQSEEECPEYACGCLGYRSPLEVVHQKLLENGDAIQAVFVDYPEVGEKSNVVHAAARMNEANLRHLRGEDEPGAEWWSCHWQPVVAISTPSLLFILCALYVFLMCRYPDRWGVCIWNQWKAYKARVAARKEGEERGREEARAYLYGEAQGVGNMDMSMPQQIPPGIAPSAGNPQASYAYSQYPVHVAGNPQANYSYPAYPQYPQQPQGKFQKFADTE
;
A
#
# COMPACT_ATOMS: atom_id res chain seq x y z
N MET A 1 -48.19 24.01 -10.57
CA MET A 1 -47.12 23.08 -11.00
C MET A 1 -45.84 23.51 -10.29
N TRP A 2 -45.37 22.70 -9.34
CA TRP A 2 -44.21 22.98 -8.51
C TRP A 2 -42.94 22.55 -9.25
N CYS A 3 -42.03 23.47 -9.53
CA CYS A 3 -40.69 23.14 -10.01
C CYS A 3 -39.84 22.74 -8.81
N SER A 4 -39.49 21.46 -8.73
CA SER A 4 -38.51 20.92 -7.81
C SER A 4 -37.17 21.61 -8.03
N VAL A 5 -36.69 22.26 -6.98
CA VAL A 5 -35.30 22.67 -6.81
C VAL A 5 -34.48 21.39 -6.68
N THR A 6 -33.92 20.90 -7.77
CA THR A 6 -32.85 19.89 -7.74
C THR A 6 -31.55 20.58 -7.32
N SER A 7 -31.46 20.82 -6.01
CA SER A 7 -30.24 21.15 -5.28
C SER A 7 -29.12 20.17 -5.57
N LEU A 8 -27.96 20.69 -6.01
CA LEU A 8 -26.65 20.55 -5.34
C LEU A 8 -26.34 19.24 -4.55
N LEU A 9 -26.70 18.06 -5.07
CA LEU A 9 -26.42 16.75 -4.45
C LEU A 9 -25.52 15.85 -5.32
N SER A 10 -24.60 16.44 -6.07
CA SER A 10 -23.63 15.67 -6.88
C SER A 10 -22.18 16.07 -6.61
N VAL A 11 -21.85 16.44 -5.37
CA VAL A 11 -20.45 16.54 -4.91
C VAL A 11 -19.89 15.16 -4.52
N SER A 12 -20.72 14.11 -4.48
CA SER A 12 -20.27 12.73 -4.22
C SER A 12 -19.54 12.05 -5.40
N LEU A 13 -19.47 12.68 -6.58
CA LEU A 13 -18.71 12.19 -7.73
C LEU A 13 -17.30 12.80 -7.83
N LEU A 14 -16.93 13.66 -6.87
CA LEU A 14 -15.59 14.27 -6.76
C LEU A 14 -14.77 13.69 -5.59
N HIS A 15 -15.09 12.49 -5.11
CA HIS A 15 -14.06 11.62 -4.52
C HIS A 15 -13.59 10.65 -5.61
N PRO A 16 -12.83 11.11 -6.62
CA PRO A 16 -12.14 10.16 -7.48
C PRO A 16 -11.16 9.40 -6.58
N ALA A 17 -11.21 8.07 -6.65
CA ALA A 17 -10.00 7.27 -6.60
C ALA A 17 -9.05 7.48 -5.39
N LEU A 18 -9.55 7.68 -4.16
CA LEU A 18 -8.68 7.40 -3.01
C LEU A 18 -8.58 5.88 -2.90
N GLY A 19 -7.52 5.36 -3.50
CA GLY A 19 -7.24 3.94 -3.61
C GLY A 19 -7.00 3.26 -2.27
N CYS A 20 -7.12 1.94 -2.25
CA CYS A 20 -6.74 1.14 -1.11
C CYS A 20 -5.22 1.03 -1.12
N ASN A 21 -4.57 1.49 -0.05
CA ASN A 21 -3.11 1.55 0.04
C ASN A 21 -2.46 2.21 -1.19
N GLY A 22 -2.97 3.38 -1.58
CA GLY A 22 -2.40 4.24 -2.62
C GLY A 22 -2.95 4.06 -4.05
N LYS A 23 -3.60 2.95 -4.42
CA LYS A 23 -4.13 2.75 -5.80
C LYS A 23 -5.58 2.26 -5.82
N GLY A 24 -6.40 2.86 -6.70
CA GLY A 24 -7.84 2.56 -6.83
C GLY A 24 -8.11 1.08 -7.07
N GLU A 25 -7.40 0.51 -8.03
CA GLU A 25 -7.54 -0.88 -8.46
C GLU A 25 -7.18 -1.89 -7.36
N PHE A 26 -6.33 -1.51 -6.39
CA PHE A 26 -6.00 -2.40 -5.29
C PHE A 26 -7.20 -2.68 -4.37
N CYS A 27 -8.25 -1.85 -4.42
CA CYS A 27 -9.49 -2.15 -3.70
C CYS A 27 -10.22 -3.38 -4.23
N ASP A 28 -9.99 -3.76 -5.50
CA ASP A 28 -10.63 -4.91 -6.13
C ASP A 28 -9.90 -6.22 -5.82
N LEU A 29 -8.67 -6.16 -5.30
CA LEU A 29 -7.92 -7.35 -4.94
C LEU A 29 -8.57 -8.04 -3.74
N PRO A 30 -8.79 -9.37 -3.81
CA PRO A 30 -9.02 -10.18 -2.63
C PRO A 30 -7.93 -9.93 -1.59
N PHE A 31 -8.29 -9.87 -0.31
CA PHE A 31 -7.31 -9.67 0.77
C PHE A 31 -6.20 -10.73 0.74
N THR A 32 -6.55 -11.97 0.42
CA THR A 32 -5.63 -13.12 0.25
C THR A 32 -4.70 -13.02 -0.96
N LYS A 33 -4.97 -12.12 -1.89
CA LYS A 33 -4.21 -11.89 -3.13
C LYS A 33 -3.54 -10.52 -3.15
N TYR A 34 -3.61 -9.75 -2.05
CA TYR A 34 -2.85 -8.52 -1.90
C TYR A 34 -1.48 -8.84 -1.30
N THR A 35 -0.42 -8.28 -1.88
CA THR A 35 0.95 -8.37 -1.39
C THR A 35 1.28 -7.14 -0.54
N PHE A 36 1.44 -7.32 0.77
CA PHE A 36 1.83 -6.26 1.68
C PHE A 36 3.35 -6.06 1.72
N ALA A 37 3.79 -4.80 1.64
CA ALA A 37 5.12 -4.42 2.08
C ALA A 37 5.17 -4.45 3.60
N GLY A 38 6.07 -5.25 4.16
CA GLY A 38 6.11 -5.58 5.58
C GLY A 38 7.44 -5.28 6.26
N SER A 39 7.37 -5.04 7.57
CA SER A 39 8.53 -4.91 8.44
C SER A 39 8.57 -6.06 9.45
N HIS A 40 9.68 -6.80 9.48
CA HIS A 40 9.94 -7.82 10.49
C HIS A 40 10.44 -7.19 11.78
N ASN A 41 9.98 -7.64 12.96
CA ASN A 41 10.29 -7.01 14.25
C ASN A 41 10.11 -5.48 14.20
N ALA A 42 9.02 -5.03 13.59
CA ALA A 42 8.78 -3.65 13.23
C ALA A 42 8.87 -2.66 14.39
N ASN A 43 8.65 -3.13 15.61
CA ASN A 43 8.72 -2.34 16.83
C ASN A 43 10.10 -2.38 17.52
N ALA A 44 11.08 -3.10 16.97
CA ALA A 44 12.46 -3.15 17.46
C ALA A 44 13.29 -1.96 16.94
N TYR A 45 12.92 -0.77 17.39
CA TYR A 45 13.62 0.51 17.14
C TYR A 45 13.79 1.25 18.47
N ASP A 46 14.81 2.08 18.61
CA ASP A 46 15.10 2.85 19.83
C ASP A 46 14.96 2.01 21.13
N LEU A 47 15.57 0.83 21.14
CA LEU A 47 15.49 -0.09 22.25
C LEU A 47 16.49 0.30 23.33
N THR A 48 16.05 0.21 24.59
CA THR A 48 16.95 0.25 25.74
C THR A 48 17.69 -1.08 25.82
N LEU A 49 18.99 -1.02 25.54
CA LEU A 49 19.84 -2.18 25.48
C LEU A 49 20.14 -2.74 26.88
N PRO A 50 20.24 -4.06 27.04
CA PRO A 50 20.68 -4.67 28.29
C PRO A 50 22.17 -4.41 28.56
N ASP A 51 22.54 -4.23 29.83
CA ASP A 51 23.93 -4.08 30.30
C ASP A 51 24.71 -5.40 30.22
N ILE A 52 24.97 -5.89 29.00
CA ILE A 52 25.67 -7.15 28.76
C ILE A 52 27.19 -6.96 28.84
N ILE A 53 27.69 -5.80 28.43
CA ILE A 53 29.11 -5.45 28.46
C ILE A 53 29.28 -4.28 29.43
N ARG A 54 29.94 -4.55 30.55
CA ARG A 54 30.20 -3.56 31.60
C ARG A 54 31.51 -2.80 31.41
N GLU A 55 32.31 -3.18 30.41
CA GLU A 55 33.62 -2.58 30.16
C GLU A 55 33.55 -1.59 29.00
N ASP A 56 34.07 -0.38 29.22
CA ASP A 56 34.33 0.56 28.14
C ASP A 56 35.40 -0.02 27.21
N ILE A 57 35.02 -0.29 25.96
CA ILE A 57 35.95 -0.74 24.91
C ILE A 57 36.46 0.52 24.18
N PRO A 58 37.76 0.87 24.28
CA PRO A 58 38.28 2.05 23.60
C PRO A 58 38.01 2.01 22.09
N LEU A 59 37.53 3.13 21.53
CA LEU A 59 37.26 3.32 20.09
C LEU A 59 36.09 2.52 19.51
N VAL A 60 35.33 1.81 20.35
CA VAL A 60 34.13 1.06 19.96
C VAL A 60 32.94 1.59 20.75
N ASP A 61 31.92 2.07 20.04
CA ASP A 61 30.63 2.34 20.66
C ASP A 61 29.88 1.01 20.83
N VAL A 62 29.98 0.45 22.03
CA VAL A 62 29.35 -0.83 22.37
C VAL A 62 27.82 -0.75 22.27
N ASN A 63 27.22 0.42 22.48
CA ASN A 63 25.78 0.58 22.32
C ASN A 63 25.40 0.57 20.84
N GLU A 64 26.14 1.23 19.96
CA GLU A 64 25.94 1.14 18.51
C GLU A 64 26.02 -0.31 18.02
N VAL A 65 26.98 -1.06 18.55
CA VAL A 65 27.16 -2.50 18.31
C VAL A 65 25.94 -3.31 18.72
N LEU A 66 25.48 -3.13 19.96
CA LEU A 66 24.35 -3.89 20.48
C LEU A 66 23.06 -3.48 19.77
N ARG A 67 22.90 -2.22 19.37
CA ARG A 67 21.78 -1.77 18.52
C ARG A 67 21.76 -2.51 17.20
N GLY A 68 22.90 -2.68 16.53
CA GLY A 68 22.99 -3.49 15.30
C GLY A 68 22.62 -4.96 15.45
N TYR A 69 22.48 -5.47 16.68
CA TYR A 69 21.98 -6.82 16.98
C TYR A 69 20.51 -6.83 17.41
N TYR A 70 20.11 -5.87 18.26
CA TYR A 70 18.79 -5.80 18.86
C TYR A 70 17.77 -5.00 18.05
N GLU A 71 18.19 -4.07 17.20
CA GLU A 71 17.29 -3.22 16.44
C GLU A 71 17.19 -3.71 14.99
N ASN A 72 15.97 -3.71 14.47
CA ASN A 72 15.64 -4.10 13.10
C ASN A 72 15.27 -2.89 12.24
N HIS A 73 15.03 -1.72 12.86
CA HIS A 73 14.60 -0.50 12.18
C HIS A 73 15.15 0.74 12.86
N ASP A 74 15.47 1.76 12.06
CA ASP A 74 15.72 3.11 12.56
C ASP A 74 14.41 3.93 12.68
N LEU A 75 13.33 3.43 12.08
CA LEU A 75 12.05 4.13 11.94
C LEU A 75 11.03 3.63 12.96
N ASP A 76 10.28 4.55 13.55
CA ASP A 76 9.10 4.21 14.33
C ASP A 76 7.95 3.67 13.46
N LEU A 77 6.89 3.11 14.06
CA LEU A 77 5.79 2.53 13.28
C LEU A 77 5.07 3.57 12.42
N THR A 78 4.93 4.81 12.88
CA THR A 78 4.30 5.88 12.11
C THR A 78 5.18 6.32 10.93
N GLN A 79 6.50 6.36 11.11
CA GLN A 79 7.46 6.61 10.05
C GLN A 79 7.48 5.48 9.02
N GLN A 80 7.41 4.21 9.45
CA GLN A 80 7.25 3.07 8.55
C GLN A 80 5.93 3.13 7.77
N LEU A 81 4.83 3.53 8.41
CA LEU A 81 3.55 3.80 7.73
C LEU A 81 3.69 4.91 6.68
N ASN A 82 4.35 6.02 7.02
CA ASN A 82 4.62 7.10 6.06
C ASN A 82 5.52 6.65 4.90
N PHE A 83 6.41 5.69 5.14
CA PHE A 83 7.26 5.08 4.12
C PHE A 83 6.49 4.18 3.15
N GLY A 84 5.35 3.62 3.59
CA GLY A 84 4.50 2.74 2.77
C GLY A 84 4.38 1.30 3.29
N ILE A 85 4.94 1.00 4.47
CA ILE A 85 4.78 -0.31 5.11
C ILE A 85 3.34 -0.46 5.59
N ARG A 86 2.75 -1.63 5.32
CA ARG A 86 1.36 -1.95 5.68
C ARG A 86 1.21 -3.29 6.38
N ALA A 87 2.28 -4.07 6.52
CA ALA A 87 2.29 -5.26 7.38
C ALA A 87 3.39 -5.15 8.43
N PHE A 88 3.05 -5.44 9.68
CA PHE A 88 3.97 -5.32 10.80
C PHE A 88 4.00 -6.64 11.57
N MET A 89 5.16 -7.28 11.57
CA MET A 89 5.47 -8.34 12.53
C MET A 89 6.10 -7.69 13.74
N VAL A 90 5.54 -7.88 14.92
CA VAL A 90 5.99 -7.22 16.15
C VAL A 90 6.45 -8.22 17.20
N ASP A 91 7.52 -7.85 17.89
CA ASP A 91 8.07 -8.60 19.02
C ASP A 91 7.62 -7.98 20.33
N LEU A 92 6.95 -8.78 21.16
CA LEU A 92 6.37 -8.29 22.39
C LEU A 92 6.86 -9.12 23.56
N CYS A 93 7.24 -8.44 24.62
CA CYS A 93 7.61 -9.08 25.87
C CYS A 93 6.57 -8.77 26.94
N ASP A 94 6.53 -9.65 27.93
CA ASP A 94 5.90 -9.33 29.19
C ASP A 94 6.86 -8.53 30.07
N ASN A 95 6.29 -7.67 30.90
CA ASN A 95 7.01 -7.18 32.07
C ASN A 95 7.36 -8.37 32.97
N ALA A 96 8.65 -8.51 33.29
CA ALA A 96 9.18 -9.56 34.15
C ALA A 96 8.48 -9.62 35.52
N ASP A 97 8.01 -8.48 36.05
CA ASP A 97 7.33 -8.39 37.34
C ASP A 97 5.86 -8.81 37.28
N THR A 98 5.24 -8.77 36.10
CA THR A 98 3.83 -9.15 35.90
C THR A 98 3.64 -10.01 34.64
N PRO A 99 4.25 -11.22 34.56
CA PRO A 99 4.09 -12.09 33.41
C PRO A 99 2.61 -12.40 33.18
N GLY A 100 2.17 -12.31 31.94
CA GLY A 100 0.78 -12.62 31.56
C GLY A 100 -0.29 -11.65 32.04
N SER A 101 0.05 -10.54 32.72
CA SER A 101 -0.95 -9.64 33.34
C SER A 101 -0.69 -8.14 33.17
N GLY A 102 0.50 -7.75 32.69
CA GLY A 102 0.85 -6.36 32.37
C GLY A 102 0.54 -5.93 30.93
N PRO A 103 0.83 -4.67 30.57
CA PRO A 103 0.85 -4.24 29.17
C PRO A 103 1.92 -5.01 28.39
N PHE A 104 1.77 -5.07 27.07
CA PHE A 104 2.86 -5.57 26.23
C PHE A 104 3.96 -4.51 26.13
N LEU A 105 5.21 -4.95 26.29
CA LEU A 105 6.37 -4.09 26.09
C LEU A 105 6.94 -4.36 24.70
N ASN A 106 7.36 -3.31 23.99
CA ASN A 106 8.17 -3.54 22.79
C ASN A 106 9.51 -4.11 23.24
N CYS A 107 9.96 -5.16 22.58
CA CYS A 107 11.24 -5.75 22.89
C CYS A 107 11.82 -6.46 21.68
N HIS A 108 13.08 -6.88 21.79
CA HIS A 108 13.66 -7.85 20.88
C HIS A 108 14.82 -8.58 21.58
N GLY A 109 15.06 -9.83 21.17
CA GLY A 109 16.13 -10.68 21.67
C GLY A 109 15.66 -11.73 22.70
N PRO A 110 16.59 -12.59 23.15
CA PRO A 110 16.24 -13.76 23.94
C PRO A 110 15.80 -13.41 25.36
N ASN A 111 14.95 -14.27 25.94
CA ASN A 111 14.47 -14.13 27.31
C ASN A 111 15.62 -13.93 28.32
N GLY A 112 15.51 -12.91 29.16
CA GLY A 112 16.52 -12.55 30.16
C GLY A 112 17.67 -11.66 29.65
N GLN A 113 17.75 -11.44 28.34
CA GLN A 113 18.68 -10.52 27.69
C GLN A 113 17.98 -9.71 26.59
N ALA A 114 16.66 -9.53 26.67
CA ALA A 114 15.94 -8.73 25.70
C ALA A 114 16.27 -7.25 25.91
N ALA A 115 16.33 -6.52 24.80
CA ALA A 115 16.27 -5.07 24.82
C ALA A 115 14.79 -4.64 24.81
N PHE A 116 14.46 -3.52 25.47
CA PHE A 116 13.06 -3.13 25.72
C PHE A 116 12.80 -1.67 25.36
N ARG A 117 11.56 -1.35 24.96
CA ARG A 117 11.07 0.04 24.84
C ARG A 117 9.59 0.12 25.20
N GLY A 118 9.25 1.01 26.13
CA GLY A 118 7.89 1.51 26.33
C GLY A 118 6.77 0.45 26.35
N LYS A 119 5.54 0.90 26.17
CA LYS A 119 4.38 0.02 25.96
C LYS A 119 4.05 -0.05 24.48
N PHE A 120 3.70 -1.22 23.98
CA PHE A 120 3.24 -1.35 22.60
C PHE A 120 1.88 -0.66 22.38
N GLU A 121 1.08 -0.55 23.44
CA GLU A 121 -0.19 0.19 23.42
C GLU A 121 -0.02 1.66 23.02
N ASP A 122 1.12 2.27 23.36
CA ASP A 122 1.45 3.66 23.00
C ASP A 122 1.71 3.75 21.48
N ASP A 123 2.39 2.76 20.88
CA ASP A 123 2.57 2.71 19.42
C ASP A 123 1.23 2.50 18.69
N LEU A 124 0.31 1.72 19.28
CA LEU A 124 -1.03 1.54 18.74
C LEU A 124 -1.87 2.82 18.79
N ASP A 125 -1.63 3.74 19.75
CA ASP A 125 -2.27 5.07 19.73
C ASP A 125 -1.80 5.87 18.51
N SER A 126 -0.49 5.91 18.26
CA SER A 126 0.10 6.60 17.10
C SER A 126 -0.39 6.01 15.77
N VAL A 127 -0.53 4.68 15.69
CA VAL A 127 -1.10 3.98 14.53
C VAL A 127 -2.58 4.33 14.33
N ALA A 128 -3.37 4.36 15.41
CA ALA A 128 -4.79 4.73 15.35
C ALA A 128 -4.98 6.17 14.87
N GLU A 129 -4.18 7.10 15.38
CA GLU A 129 -4.15 8.49 14.92
C GLU A 129 -3.80 8.56 13.44
N TRP A 130 -2.74 7.89 13.01
CA TRP A 130 -2.33 7.86 11.61
C TRP A 130 -3.45 7.31 10.69
N LEU A 131 -4.09 6.20 11.05
CA LEU A 131 -5.20 5.63 10.28
C LEU A 131 -6.43 6.55 10.25
N SER A 132 -6.65 7.38 11.27
CA SER A 132 -7.72 8.37 11.25
C SER A 132 -7.50 9.45 10.18
N LEU A 133 -6.23 9.78 9.90
CA LEU A 133 -5.82 10.75 8.87
C LEU A 133 -5.74 10.11 7.48
N HIS A 134 -5.61 8.78 7.40
CA HIS A 134 -5.47 8.04 6.15
C HIS A 134 -6.61 7.02 5.97
N PRO A 135 -7.84 7.48 5.64
CA PRO A 135 -9.06 6.67 5.73
C PRO A 135 -9.14 5.48 4.76
N ARG A 136 -8.21 5.39 3.79
CA ARG A 136 -8.17 4.33 2.77
C ARG A 136 -6.99 3.38 2.91
N GLU A 137 -6.24 3.55 3.99
CA GLU A 137 -5.12 2.69 4.32
C GLU A 137 -5.61 1.56 5.23
N LEU A 138 -5.18 0.35 4.91
CA LEU A 138 -5.40 -0.87 5.68
C LEU A 138 -4.05 -1.45 6.04
N ILE A 139 -3.91 -1.85 7.30
CA ILE A 139 -2.70 -2.47 7.83
C ILE A 139 -2.97 -3.87 8.35
N VAL A 140 -1.91 -4.67 8.39
CA VAL A 140 -1.85 -5.99 8.99
C VAL A 140 -0.88 -5.97 10.16
N LEU A 141 -1.29 -6.52 11.29
CA LEU A 141 -0.45 -6.71 12.47
C LEU A 141 -0.40 -8.20 12.81
N SER A 142 0.83 -8.71 12.99
CA SER A 142 1.10 -10.09 13.37
C SER A 142 2.07 -10.11 14.55
N PRO A 143 1.85 -10.96 15.54
CA PRO A 143 2.88 -11.22 16.53
C PRO A 143 3.97 -12.12 15.91
N ASP A 144 5.25 -11.89 16.23
CA ASP A 144 6.33 -12.85 15.90
C ASP A 144 6.81 -13.58 17.15
N ASN A 145 7.50 -12.89 18.06
CA ASN A 145 7.97 -13.47 19.33
C ASN A 145 7.14 -12.93 20.50
N ILE A 146 5.96 -13.51 20.71
CA ILE A 146 5.16 -13.27 21.91
C ILE A 146 5.35 -14.40 22.94
N PRO A 147 5.18 -14.15 24.26
CA PRO A 147 5.28 -15.19 25.27
C PRO A 147 4.26 -16.31 25.01
N TYR A 148 4.56 -17.56 25.37
CA TYR A 148 3.78 -18.80 25.14
C TYR A 148 2.28 -18.79 25.58
N ARG A 149 1.80 -17.69 26.18
CA ARG A 149 0.40 -17.46 26.59
C ARG A 149 -0.17 -16.14 26.02
N GLY A 150 0.51 -15.56 25.06
CA GLY A 150 0.25 -14.23 24.51
C GLY A 150 -0.96 -14.18 23.58
N GLY A 151 -1.31 -15.26 22.86
CA GLY A 151 -2.36 -15.24 21.85
C GLY A 151 -3.70 -14.64 22.29
N THR A 152 -4.24 -15.05 23.44
CA THR A 152 -5.50 -14.46 23.96
C THR A 152 -5.37 -12.99 24.36
N ARG A 153 -4.19 -12.58 24.85
CA ARG A 153 -3.91 -11.18 25.21
C ARG A 153 -3.68 -10.31 23.99
N TRP A 154 -3.06 -10.84 22.95
CA TRP A 154 -2.89 -10.20 21.66
C TRP A 154 -4.26 -9.83 21.09
N GLU A 155 -5.17 -10.78 20.96
CA GLU A 155 -6.53 -10.50 20.49
C GLU A 155 -7.29 -9.53 21.40
N ALA A 156 -7.19 -9.71 22.73
CA ALA A 156 -7.85 -8.84 23.70
C ALA A 156 -7.36 -7.39 23.60
N LEU A 157 -6.07 -7.18 23.33
CA LEU A 157 -5.50 -5.85 23.12
C LEU A 157 -6.17 -5.17 21.92
N PHE A 158 -6.26 -5.83 20.76
CA PHE A 158 -6.92 -5.25 19.59
C PHE A 158 -8.42 -5.05 19.78
N LYS A 159 -9.11 -6.00 20.44
CA LYS A 159 -10.52 -5.83 20.81
C LYS A 159 -10.71 -4.60 21.72
N ALA A 160 -9.80 -4.35 22.65
CA ALA A 160 -9.87 -3.18 23.52
C ALA A 160 -9.54 -1.87 22.76
N LYS A 161 -8.53 -1.87 21.90
CA LYS A 161 -8.04 -0.66 21.21
C LYS A 161 -8.89 -0.26 20.00
N PHE A 162 -9.32 -1.24 19.21
CA PHE A 162 -9.98 -1.06 17.91
C PHE A 162 -11.34 -1.78 17.82
N GLY A 163 -11.87 -2.36 18.90
CA GLY A 163 -13.18 -3.03 18.88
C GLY A 163 -14.37 -2.08 18.71
N GLY A 164 -14.20 -0.79 19.01
CA GLY A 164 -15.22 0.25 18.84
C GLY A 164 -16.12 0.45 20.05
N LEU A 165 -16.24 1.71 20.47
CA LEU A 165 -17.29 2.24 21.36
C LEU A 165 -18.57 2.44 20.54
N GLY A 166 -19.33 1.35 20.33
CA GLY A 166 -20.59 1.26 19.59
C GLY A 166 -21.14 -0.16 19.71
N THR A 167 -22.39 -0.45 19.29
CA THR A 167 -23.18 -1.63 19.70
C THR A 167 -22.58 -3.04 19.49
N GLY A 168 -21.38 -3.16 18.90
CA GLY A 168 -20.55 -4.36 18.97
C GLY A 168 -19.15 -3.99 19.47
N THR A 169 -18.84 -4.35 20.72
CA THR A 169 -17.59 -4.03 21.43
C THR A 169 -16.41 -4.94 21.03
N SER A 170 -16.39 -5.46 19.81
CA SER A 170 -15.42 -6.48 19.39
C SER A 170 -14.92 -6.25 17.96
N CYS A 171 -13.69 -6.71 17.70
CA CYS A 171 -13.21 -6.91 16.33
C CYS A 171 -14.22 -7.76 15.56
N ALA A 172 -14.35 -7.49 14.27
CA ALA A 172 -15.08 -8.40 13.39
C ALA A 172 -14.24 -9.67 13.19
N GLU A 173 -14.81 -10.84 13.43
CA GLU A 173 -14.11 -12.11 13.23
C GLU A 173 -14.33 -12.55 11.78
N ILE A 174 -13.24 -12.90 11.09
CA ILE A 174 -13.25 -13.26 9.67
C ILE A 174 -12.61 -14.63 9.48
N ASP A 175 -13.31 -15.51 8.76
CA ASP A 175 -12.88 -16.84 8.36
C ASP A 175 -13.20 -17.12 6.87
N GLY A 176 -12.92 -18.34 6.41
CA GLY A 176 -13.18 -18.76 5.03
C GLY A 176 -14.66 -18.80 4.64
N THR A 177 -15.60 -18.73 5.59
CA THR A 177 -17.05 -18.75 5.34
C THR A 177 -17.70 -17.38 5.49
N THR A 178 -16.94 -16.38 5.90
CA THR A 178 -17.45 -15.04 6.23
C THR A 178 -17.91 -14.31 4.96
N ASP A 179 -19.10 -13.73 5.02
CA ASP A 179 -19.65 -12.83 4.00
C ASP A 179 -19.87 -11.44 4.61
N VAL A 180 -19.08 -10.48 4.14
CA VAL A 180 -19.09 -9.09 4.64
C VAL A 180 -20.07 -8.19 3.91
N SER A 181 -20.75 -8.69 2.86
CA SER A 181 -21.65 -7.89 2.01
C SER A 181 -22.86 -7.30 2.75
N SER A 182 -23.24 -7.93 3.87
CA SER A 182 -24.36 -7.50 4.73
C SER A 182 -23.94 -6.60 5.89
N TRP A 183 -22.63 -6.39 6.08
CA TRP A 183 -22.12 -5.63 7.22
C TRP A 183 -22.29 -4.13 6.99
N SER A 184 -22.56 -3.39 8.07
CA SER A 184 -22.60 -1.94 8.03
C SER A 184 -21.23 -1.36 8.35
N ALA A 185 -20.85 -0.31 7.62
CA ALA A 185 -19.63 0.44 7.90
C ALA A 185 -19.59 0.96 9.34
N ARG A 186 -18.41 0.89 9.96
CA ARG A 186 -18.20 1.39 11.32
C ARG A 186 -17.84 2.88 11.30
N SER A 187 -18.31 3.60 12.31
CA SER A 187 -18.08 5.05 12.43
C SER A 187 -16.63 5.42 12.76
N GLN A 188 -15.82 4.47 13.21
CA GLN A 188 -14.41 4.65 13.59
C GLN A 188 -13.56 3.48 13.09
N VAL A 189 -12.24 3.71 12.97
CA VAL A 189 -11.26 2.66 12.65
C VAL A 189 -11.49 1.47 13.57
N SER A 190 -11.60 0.29 12.98
CA SER A 190 -11.87 -0.93 13.73
C SER A 190 -11.00 -2.10 13.27
N CYS A 191 -10.93 -3.11 14.12
CA CYS A 191 -10.17 -4.32 13.84
C CYS A 191 -11.00 -5.42 13.17
N ALA A 192 -10.34 -6.16 12.29
CA ALA A 192 -10.76 -7.47 11.79
C ALA A 192 -9.80 -8.54 12.32
N LEU A 193 -10.30 -9.50 13.08
CA LEU A 193 -9.54 -10.63 13.59
C LEU A 193 -9.68 -11.80 12.63
N MET A 194 -8.57 -12.22 12.01
CA MET A 194 -8.57 -13.37 11.10
C MET A 194 -8.50 -14.66 11.93
N THR A 195 -9.53 -15.49 11.88
CA THR A 195 -9.58 -16.78 12.60
C THR A 195 -9.26 -17.96 11.69
N ALA A 196 -9.39 -17.77 10.37
CA ALA A 196 -8.93 -18.68 9.32
C ALA A 196 -8.59 -17.88 8.04
N VAL A 197 -8.05 -18.55 7.01
CA VAL A 197 -7.82 -17.92 5.71
C VAL A 197 -9.15 -17.41 5.15
N PRO A 198 -9.31 -16.10 4.90
CA PRO A 198 -10.55 -15.55 4.37
C PRO A 198 -10.81 -16.05 2.95
N ASN A 199 -12.08 -16.05 2.53
CA ASN A 199 -12.39 -16.31 1.13
C ASN A 199 -12.06 -15.10 0.24
N ASP A 200 -11.93 -15.36 -1.05
CA ASP A 200 -11.55 -14.35 -2.03
C ASP A 200 -12.63 -13.28 -2.28
N ASN A 201 -13.85 -13.44 -1.75
CA ASN A 201 -14.89 -12.40 -1.86
C ASN A 201 -14.64 -11.23 -0.89
N ILE A 202 -13.75 -11.39 0.09
CA ILE A 202 -13.36 -10.32 1.00
C ILE A 202 -12.21 -9.55 0.36
N THR A 203 -12.53 -8.45 -0.30
CA THR A 203 -11.55 -7.58 -0.95
C THR A 203 -10.98 -6.53 0.01
N MET A 204 -9.83 -5.94 -0.37
CA MET A 204 -9.26 -4.79 0.32
C MET A 204 -10.27 -3.63 0.42
N GLY A 205 -11.01 -3.37 -0.65
CA GLY A 205 -12.06 -2.35 -0.70
C GLY A 205 -13.17 -2.60 0.29
N ALA A 206 -13.67 -3.84 0.39
CA ALA A 206 -14.73 -4.20 1.32
C ALA A 206 -14.31 -3.94 2.78
N LEU A 207 -13.08 -4.30 3.17
CA LEU A 207 -12.58 -4.04 4.52
C LEU A 207 -12.42 -2.55 4.80
N VAL A 208 -11.86 -1.80 3.85
CA VAL A 208 -11.71 -0.33 3.96
C VAL A 208 -13.06 0.37 4.07
N ASP A 209 -14.03 0.01 3.23
CA ASP A 209 -15.38 0.59 3.22
C ASP A 209 -16.14 0.29 4.52
N LEU A 210 -15.87 -0.86 5.14
CA LEU A 210 -16.41 -1.23 6.45
C LEU A 210 -15.67 -0.59 7.63
N ASN A 211 -14.59 0.16 7.36
CA ASN A 211 -13.67 0.74 8.34
C ASN A 211 -12.96 -0.32 9.20
N LEU A 212 -12.82 -1.55 8.69
CA LEU A 212 -12.08 -2.68 9.27
C LEU A 212 -10.61 -2.63 8.82
N ARG A 213 -9.92 -1.55 9.19
CA ARG A 213 -8.62 -1.17 8.61
C ARG A 213 -7.42 -1.65 9.43
N VAL A 214 -7.66 -2.32 10.55
CA VAL A 214 -6.63 -2.99 11.36
C VAL A 214 -6.88 -4.50 11.29
N VAL A 215 -6.18 -5.19 10.40
CA VAL A 215 -6.27 -6.65 10.31
C VAL A 215 -5.29 -7.28 11.28
N VAL A 216 -5.80 -8.17 12.13
CA VAL A 216 -5.03 -8.86 13.16
C VAL A 216 -4.85 -10.31 12.73
N TRP A 217 -3.62 -10.69 12.40
CA TRP A 217 -3.26 -12.09 12.19
C TRP A 217 -3.05 -12.78 13.54
N PRO A 218 -3.57 -14.01 13.70
CA PRO A 218 -3.40 -14.76 14.92
C PRO A 218 -2.01 -15.39 14.96
N GLU A 219 -1.51 -15.65 16.17
CA GLU A 219 -0.21 -16.29 16.42
C GLU A 219 -0.02 -17.60 15.63
N GLY A 220 -1.10 -18.39 15.50
CA GLY A 220 -1.08 -19.68 14.80
C GLY A 220 -0.81 -19.58 13.31
N TRP A 221 -0.99 -18.42 12.68
CA TRP A 221 -0.63 -18.25 11.29
C TRP A 221 0.90 -18.33 11.07
N ARG A 222 1.73 -18.21 12.11
CA ARG A 222 3.19 -18.47 12.02
C ARG A 222 3.52 -19.85 11.44
N GLN A 223 2.69 -20.84 11.74
CA GLN A 223 2.83 -22.20 11.21
C GLN A 223 2.43 -22.30 9.73
N VAL A 224 1.78 -21.26 9.22
CA VAL A 224 1.31 -21.10 7.85
C VAL A 224 2.26 -20.16 7.06
N PHE A 225 3.45 -19.85 7.58
CA PHE A 225 4.36 -18.90 6.95
C PHE A 225 5.66 -19.56 6.51
N TYR A 226 6.21 -19.07 5.39
CA TYR A 226 7.60 -19.32 5.06
C TYR A 226 8.44 -18.15 5.59
N SER A 227 9.48 -18.49 6.34
CA SER A 227 10.52 -17.53 6.69
C SER A 227 11.79 -17.96 5.98
N THR A 228 12.55 -17.03 5.40
CA THR A 228 13.95 -17.34 5.05
C THR A 228 14.79 -17.60 6.29
N TYR A 229 14.28 -17.26 7.48
CA TYR A 229 14.80 -17.75 8.74
C TYR A 229 14.45 -19.23 8.91
N ASP A 230 15.10 -20.06 8.11
CA ASP A 230 15.36 -21.43 8.51
C ASP A 230 16.70 -21.37 9.24
N GLY A 231 16.76 -21.80 10.50
CA GLY A 231 18.05 -21.94 11.20
C GLY A 231 19.02 -22.89 10.47
N ASN A 232 18.52 -23.69 9.51
CA ASN A 232 19.28 -24.50 8.58
C ASN A 232 19.59 -23.80 7.23
N VAL A 233 18.93 -22.70 6.88
CA VAL A 233 19.40 -21.73 5.88
C VAL A 233 20.43 -20.86 6.61
N GLN A 234 21.65 -21.35 6.52
CA GLN A 234 22.75 -21.14 7.45
C GLN A 234 23.05 -19.66 7.74
N PRO A 235 23.70 -19.36 8.89
CA PRO A 235 24.56 -18.18 8.99
C PRO A 235 25.47 -18.14 7.75
N GLY A 236 25.21 -17.21 6.82
CA GLY A 236 25.86 -17.17 5.51
C GLY A 236 24.95 -17.41 4.30
N ALA A 237 23.62 -17.37 4.45
CA ALA A 237 22.69 -17.31 3.32
C ALA A 237 23.09 -16.17 2.37
N THR A 238 23.26 -16.50 1.08
CA THR A 238 23.48 -15.53 0.02
C THR A 238 22.17 -15.25 -0.73
N VAL A 239 22.13 -14.15 -1.47
CA VAL A 239 21.01 -13.79 -2.34
C VAL A 239 20.66 -14.95 -3.28
N GLU A 240 21.67 -15.61 -3.85
CA GLU A 240 21.51 -16.75 -4.76
C GLU A 240 20.90 -17.96 -4.05
N SER A 241 21.36 -18.27 -2.83
CA SER A 241 20.82 -19.41 -2.07
C SER A 241 19.35 -19.21 -1.68
N LEU A 242 18.98 -17.97 -1.31
CA LEU A 242 17.60 -17.61 -0.99
C LEU A 242 16.72 -17.67 -2.23
N LEU A 243 17.21 -17.15 -3.36
CA LEU A 243 16.51 -17.21 -4.64
C LEU A 243 16.31 -18.65 -5.13
N GLU A 244 17.33 -19.50 -5.01
CA GLU A 244 17.23 -20.92 -5.35
C GLU A 244 16.14 -21.61 -4.50
N ASP A 245 16.13 -21.35 -3.20
CA ASP A 245 15.11 -21.87 -2.30
C ASP A 245 13.71 -21.39 -2.65
N PHE A 246 13.55 -20.08 -2.87
CA PHE A 246 12.28 -19.49 -3.30
C PHE A 246 11.80 -20.06 -4.63
N THR A 247 12.70 -20.28 -5.58
CA THR A 247 12.39 -20.87 -6.87
C THR A 247 11.91 -22.31 -6.72
N LYS A 248 12.58 -23.12 -5.87
CA LYS A 248 12.13 -24.49 -5.57
C LYS A 248 10.74 -24.52 -4.93
N TYR A 249 10.38 -23.53 -4.12
CA TYR A 249 9.02 -23.40 -3.60
C TYR A 249 8.02 -23.06 -4.69
N ALA A 250 8.30 -22.06 -5.51
CA ALA A 250 7.44 -21.67 -6.61
C ALA A 250 7.25 -22.80 -7.62
N GLU A 251 8.24 -23.68 -7.79
CA GLU A 251 8.16 -24.87 -8.64
C GLU A 251 7.51 -26.08 -7.92
N GLY A 252 7.10 -25.91 -6.67
CA GLY A 252 6.52 -26.96 -5.82
C GLY A 252 7.49 -28.08 -5.45
N GLN A 253 8.78 -27.94 -5.73
CA GLN A 253 9.82 -28.93 -5.44
C GLN A 253 10.18 -29.00 -3.96
N LYS A 254 9.99 -27.90 -3.22
CA LYS A 254 10.17 -27.85 -1.77
C LYS A 254 8.80 -27.87 -1.08
N VAL A 255 8.52 -28.96 -0.37
CA VAL A 255 7.29 -29.11 0.44
C VAL A 255 7.66 -28.85 1.89
N GLY A 256 7.77 -27.58 2.25
CA GLY A 256 8.05 -27.17 3.64
C GLY A 256 6.81 -27.13 4.53
N PHE A 257 5.64 -27.48 4.00
CA PHE A 257 4.38 -27.09 4.59
C PHE A 257 3.47 -28.29 4.83
N LEU A 258 2.92 -28.36 6.05
CA LEU A 258 1.87 -29.30 6.41
C LEU A 258 0.56 -28.88 5.71
N GLY A 259 0.43 -29.21 4.42
CA GLY A 259 -0.85 -29.18 3.71
C GLY A 259 -0.83 -28.42 2.38
N ARG A 260 -0.34 -29.06 1.30
CA ARG A 260 -0.85 -28.78 -0.05
C ARG A 260 -2.35 -29.12 -0.03
N GLY A 261 -3.23 -28.12 -0.04
CA GLY A 261 -4.68 -28.37 -0.08
C GLY A 261 -5.56 -27.17 0.24
N ILE A 262 -4.99 -26.09 0.75
CA ILE A 262 -5.69 -24.83 1.00
C ILE A 262 -4.93 -23.79 0.19
N GLY A 263 -5.59 -22.97 -0.63
CA GLY A 263 -4.95 -21.94 -1.46
C GLY A 263 -4.31 -20.84 -0.62
N THR A 264 -3.23 -21.19 0.08
CA THR A 264 -2.52 -20.37 1.05
C THR A 264 -1.61 -19.41 0.32
N GLY A 265 -1.81 -18.11 0.52
CA GLY A 265 -0.77 -17.16 0.16
C GLY A 265 0.46 -17.34 1.04
N TYR A 266 1.60 -16.93 0.51
CA TYR A 266 2.90 -17.12 1.12
C TYR A 266 3.34 -15.80 1.75
N LEU A 267 3.77 -15.81 3.00
CA LEU A 267 4.59 -14.72 3.52
C LEU A 267 6.04 -15.04 3.19
N PHE A 268 6.77 -14.03 2.72
CA PHE A 268 8.20 -14.10 2.49
C PHE A 268 8.86 -13.14 3.46
N GLN A 269 9.79 -13.65 4.26
CA GLN A 269 10.60 -12.83 5.15
C GLN A 269 12.00 -12.79 4.56
N VAL A 270 12.64 -11.62 4.44
CA VAL A 270 14.04 -11.47 4.03
C VAL A 270 14.78 -10.99 5.26
N LEU A 271 15.26 -11.94 6.05
CA LEU A 271 15.78 -11.67 7.40
C LEU A 271 17.27 -11.89 7.45
N ALA A 272 17.97 -11.01 8.17
CA ALA A 272 19.33 -11.26 8.54
C ALA A 272 19.43 -11.69 10.01
N SER A 273 20.06 -12.84 10.25
CA SER A 273 20.33 -13.31 11.60
C SER A 273 21.74 -12.91 12.01
N ALA A 274 21.89 -11.77 12.67
CA ALA A 274 23.14 -11.44 13.32
C ALA A 274 23.47 -12.51 14.36
N LYS A 275 24.71 -13.01 14.34
CA LYS A 275 25.22 -13.79 15.46
C LYS A 275 25.57 -12.81 16.57
N PHE A 276 25.20 -13.13 17.81
CA PHE A 276 25.63 -12.34 18.95
C PHE A 276 27.17 -12.25 18.93
N PRO A 277 27.76 -11.05 19.14
CA PRO A 277 29.19 -10.89 19.08
C PRO A 277 29.88 -11.83 20.06
N ASP A 278 30.95 -12.50 19.62
CA ASP A 278 31.74 -13.33 20.53
C ASP A 278 32.78 -12.46 21.25
N PHE A 279 32.55 -12.21 22.53
CA PHE A 279 33.45 -11.45 23.40
C PHE A 279 34.62 -12.30 23.93
N SER A 280 34.71 -13.59 23.60
CA SER A 280 35.74 -14.49 24.13
C SER A 280 37.16 -13.99 23.86
N MET A 281 37.41 -13.43 22.67
CA MET A 281 38.72 -12.86 22.32
C MET A 281 39.06 -11.61 23.15
N TRP A 282 38.09 -10.71 23.35
CA TRP A 282 38.27 -9.54 24.22
C TRP A 282 38.51 -9.97 25.68
N ASN A 283 37.70 -10.90 26.18
CA ASN A 283 37.76 -11.38 27.57
C ASN A 283 39.04 -12.15 27.89
N SER A 284 39.68 -12.77 26.88
CA SER A 284 40.94 -13.51 27.05
C SER A 284 42.19 -12.63 26.90
N CYS A 285 42.06 -11.39 26.42
CA CYS A 285 43.17 -10.45 26.27
C CYS A 285 43.52 -9.78 27.61
N ALA A 286 44.70 -10.11 28.15
CA ALA A 286 45.18 -9.55 29.42
C ALA A 286 45.90 -8.20 29.25
N ASP A 287 46.57 -7.97 28.12
CA ASP A 287 47.35 -6.75 27.88
C ASP A 287 46.62 -5.72 26.99
N PRO A 288 46.95 -4.43 27.08
CA PRO A 288 46.28 -3.36 26.34
C PRO A 288 46.38 -3.48 24.80
N ILE A 289 47.47 -4.06 24.28
CA ILE A 289 47.67 -4.19 22.83
C ILE A 289 46.74 -5.29 22.30
N CYS A 290 46.69 -6.44 22.97
CA CYS A 290 45.73 -7.50 22.68
C CYS A 290 44.29 -6.99 22.73
N LYS A 291 43.92 -6.26 23.80
CA LYS A 291 42.58 -5.65 23.92
C LYS A 291 42.27 -4.72 22.74
N THR A 292 43.21 -3.85 22.35
CA THR A 292 43.01 -2.94 21.20
C THR A 292 42.78 -3.70 19.89
N LEU A 293 43.53 -4.77 19.63
CA LEU A 293 43.33 -5.61 18.44
C LEU A 293 41.99 -6.35 18.50
N ALA A 294 41.61 -6.87 19.66
CA ALA A 294 40.34 -7.55 19.86
C ALA A 294 39.15 -6.61 19.68
N ALA A 295 39.23 -5.37 20.18
CA ALA A 295 38.24 -4.33 19.96
C ALA A 295 38.08 -4.00 18.47
N LYS A 296 39.19 -3.86 17.75
CA LYS A 296 39.16 -3.59 16.31
C LYS A 296 38.49 -4.73 15.53
N GLN A 297 38.89 -5.98 15.78
CA GLN A 297 38.28 -7.14 15.13
C GLN A 297 36.78 -7.23 15.46
N LEU A 298 36.40 -6.99 16.71
CA LEU A 298 35.01 -6.97 17.13
C LEU A 298 34.23 -5.92 16.33
N LYS A 299 34.75 -4.69 16.24
CA LYS A 299 34.15 -3.61 15.43
C LYS A 299 33.99 -4.00 13.95
N ASP A 300 35.03 -4.56 13.35
CA ASP A 300 35.01 -4.97 11.94
C ASP A 300 34.01 -6.11 11.70
N ASP A 301 33.99 -7.12 12.59
CA ASP A 301 33.02 -8.22 12.56
C ASP A 301 31.58 -7.70 12.65
N LEU A 302 31.33 -6.65 13.42
CA LEU A 302 29.99 -6.12 13.66
C LEU A 302 29.50 -5.19 12.56
N ALA A 303 30.39 -4.39 11.98
CA ALA A 303 30.06 -3.63 10.77
C ALA A 303 29.60 -4.56 9.63
N ILE A 304 30.18 -5.78 9.56
CA ILE A 304 29.85 -6.77 8.53
C ILE A 304 28.65 -7.63 8.93
N LYS A 305 28.51 -8.02 10.20
CA LYS A 305 27.55 -9.03 10.68
C LYS A 305 26.38 -8.46 11.49
N SER A 306 26.19 -7.14 11.51
CA SER A 306 24.97 -6.53 12.09
C SER A 306 23.75 -6.89 11.26
N VAL A 307 22.57 -6.91 11.90
CA VAL A 307 21.28 -7.10 11.23
C VAL A 307 21.15 -6.07 10.11
N LYS A 308 21.47 -4.80 10.40
CA LYS A 308 21.42 -3.72 9.42
C LYS A 308 22.23 -3.98 8.16
N SER A 309 23.51 -4.30 8.33
CA SER A 309 24.44 -4.50 7.20
C SER A 309 24.02 -5.69 6.33
N MET A 310 23.65 -6.79 6.98
CA MET A 310 23.24 -8.00 6.27
C MET A 310 21.87 -7.84 5.61
N SER A 311 20.86 -7.30 6.30
CA SER A 311 19.54 -7.05 5.73
C SER A 311 19.60 -6.04 4.59
N THR A 312 20.44 -5.00 4.71
CA THR A 312 20.76 -4.09 3.60
C THR A 312 21.28 -4.86 2.37
N GLY A 313 22.26 -5.74 2.56
CA GLY A 313 22.84 -6.53 1.47
C GLY A 313 21.82 -7.48 0.83
N LEU A 314 21.03 -8.18 1.65
CA LEU A 314 19.99 -9.10 1.18
C LEU A 314 18.87 -8.35 0.44
N ASN A 315 18.37 -7.25 0.99
CA ASN A 315 17.33 -6.42 0.38
C ASN A 315 17.81 -5.87 -0.97
N ALA A 316 19.05 -5.37 -1.04
CA ALA A 316 19.61 -4.85 -2.29
C ALA A 316 19.69 -5.91 -3.39
N GLY A 317 20.02 -7.16 -3.03
CA GLY A 317 20.07 -8.26 -3.99
C GLY A 317 18.71 -8.85 -4.38
N LEU A 318 17.78 -8.96 -3.42
CA LEU A 318 16.48 -9.62 -3.63
C LEU A 318 15.38 -8.69 -4.14
N LEU A 319 15.45 -7.39 -3.85
CA LEU A 319 14.42 -6.40 -4.21
C LEU A 319 14.83 -5.45 -5.34
N GLN A 320 16.08 -5.56 -5.83
CA GLN A 320 16.79 -4.83 -6.90
C GLN A 320 16.23 -3.47 -7.36
N ASP A 321 17.12 -2.49 -7.52
CA ASP A 321 16.74 -1.16 -8.00
C ASP A 321 16.37 -1.08 -9.49
N ASP A 322 15.41 -0.19 -9.79
CA ASP A 322 14.98 0.25 -11.11
C ASP A 322 16.12 0.83 -11.97
N THR A 323 17.26 1.16 -11.35
CA THR A 323 18.44 1.70 -12.04
C THR A 323 19.54 0.67 -12.30
N SER A 324 19.43 -0.54 -11.75
CA SER A 324 20.38 -1.62 -12.03
C SER A 324 20.08 -2.23 -13.41
N PRO A 325 21.10 -2.54 -14.24
CA PRO A 325 20.91 -3.33 -15.44
C PRO A 325 20.16 -4.62 -15.09
N HIS A 326 19.13 -4.96 -15.86
CA HIS A 326 18.26 -6.09 -15.58
C HIS A 326 19.00 -7.43 -15.77
N GLU A 327 19.72 -7.90 -14.75
CA GLU A 327 20.50 -9.16 -14.83
C GLU A 327 19.61 -10.40 -14.91
N TYR A 328 18.34 -10.31 -14.49
CA TYR A 328 17.39 -11.42 -14.47
C TYR A 328 16.37 -11.42 -15.61
N GLN A 329 16.68 -10.78 -16.74
CA GLN A 329 15.94 -11.07 -17.97
C GLN A 329 16.28 -12.49 -18.40
N SER A 330 15.27 -13.33 -18.61
CA SER A 330 15.45 -14.59 -19.33
C SER A 330 16.23 -14.29 -20.61
N GLU A 331 17.29 -15.05 -20.89
CA GLU A 331 18.36 -14.80 -21.88
C GLU A 331 17.93 -14.57 -23.36
N GLU A 332 16.67 -14.34 -23.67
CA GLU A 332 16.26 -13.81 -24.98
C GLU A 332 16.23 -12.28 -24.95
N GLU A 333 17.31 -11.73 -25.49
CA GLU A 333 17.53 -10.32 -25.87
C GLU A 333 16.24 -9.51 -25.99
N CYS A 334 15.97 -8.69 -24.99
CA CYS A 334 15.07 -7.56 -25.07
C CYS A 334 15.80 -6.44 -25.83
N PRO A 335 15.57 -6.20 -27.14
CA PRO A 335 16.15 -5.05 -27.81
C PRO A 335 15.65 -3.79 -27.09
N GLU A 336 16.56 -2.85 -26.81
CA GLU A 336 16.39 -1.63 -26.00
C GLU A 336 15.18 -0.72 -26.35
N TYR A 337 14.37 -1.08 -27.34
CA TYR A 337 13.25 -0.30 -27.85
C TYR A 337 11.95 -1.10 -28.08
N ALA A 338 11.84 -2.35 -27.65
CA ALA A 338 10.58 -3.08 -27.71
C ALA A 338 9.66 -2.69 -26.54
N CYS A 339 8.47 -2.17 -26.85
CA CYS A 339 7.38 -2.07 -25.88
C CYS A 339 7.16 -3.45 -25.27
N GLY A 340 7.49 -3.67 -23.99
CA GLY A 340 7.22 -4.95 -23.34
C GLY A 340 8.24 -5.43 -22.32
N CYS A 341 9.46 -4.91 -22.27
CA CYS A 341 10.45 -5.33 -21.26
C CYS A 341 10.22 -4.67 -19.88
N LEU A 342 8.96 -4.37 -19.55
CA LEU A 342 8.50 -3.96 -18.21
C LEU A 342 8.29 -5.19 -17.31
N GLY A 343 9.11 -6.22 -17.50
CA GLY A 343 9.07 -7.45 -16.71
C GLY A 343 9.44 -7.20 -15.25
N TYR A 344 9.12 -8.19 -14.44
CA TYR A 344 9.53 -8.31 -13.04
C TYR A 344 11.00 -7.94 -12.85
N ARG A 345 11.27 -7.01 -11.93
CA ARG A 345 12.58 -6.34 -11.83
C ARG A 345 13.49 -7.01 -10.83
N SER A 346 12.91 -7.59 -9.80
CA SER A 346 13.64 -8.26 -8.74
C SER A 346 13.48 -9.78 -8.81
N PRO A 347 14.45 -10.56 -8.32
CA PRO A 347 14.32 -12.00 -8.23
C PRO A 347 13.06 -12.46 -7.49
N LEU A 348 12.65 -11.73 -6.46
CA LEU A 348 11.46 -12.04 -5.69
C LEU A 348 10.17 -11.86 -6.52
N GLU A 349 10.12 -10.87 -7.40
CA GLU A 349 9.01 -10.68 -8.32
C GLU A 349 8.90 -11.82 -9.36
N VAL A 350 10.02 -12.36 -9.83
CA VAL A 350 10.03 -13.54 -10.71
C VAL A 350 9.49 -14.78 -9.98
N VAL A 351 9.85 -14.96 -8.71
CA VAL A 351 9.29 -16.01 -7.86
C VAL A 351 7.77 -15.82 -7.69
N HIS A 352 7.33 -14.59 -7.43
CA HIS A 352 5.91 -14.26 -7.32
C HIS A 352 5.13 -14.61 -8.58
N GLN A 353 5.68 -14.32 -9.76
CA GLN A 353 5.07 -14.71 -11.04
C GLN A 353 4.89 -16.23 -11.17
N LYS A 354 5.94 -17.00 -10.87
CA LYS A 354 5.85 -18.47 -10.89
C LYS A 354 4.80 -19.00 -9.89
N LEU A 355 4.63 -18.33 -8.74
CA LEU A 355 3.55 -18.66 -7.80
C LEU A 355 2.17 -18.37 -8.40
N LEU A 356 2.00 -17.22 -9.07
CA LEU A 356 0.75 -16.87 -9.74
C LEU A 356 0.36 -17.89 -10.82
N GLU A 357 1.32 -18.38 -11.60
CA GLU A 357 1.10 -19.45 -12.59
C GLU A 357 0.54 -20.75 -11.98
N ASN A 358 0.81 -20.98 -10.70
CA ASN A 358 0.31 -22.12 -9.92
C ASN A 358 -0.96 -21.80 -9.11
N GLY A 359 -1.54 -20.60 -9.27
CA GLY A 359 -2.73 -20.14 -8.55
C GLY A 359 -2.45 -19.61 -7.13
N ASP A 360 -1.18 -19.46 -6.79
CA ASP A 360 -0.69 -18.97 -5.50
C ASP A 360 -0.27 -17.50 -5.57
N ALA A 361 0.05 -16.86 -4.44
CA ALA A 361 0.54 -15.47 -4.42
C ALA A 361 1.38 -15.20 -3.17
N ILE A 362 2.34 -14.28 -3.26
CA ILE A 362 2.99 -13.69 -2.09
C ILE A 362 2.02 -12.71 -1.43
N GLN A 363 1.67 -12.95 -0.17
CA GLN A 363 0.78 -12.09 0.62
C GLN A 363 1.50 -10.98 1.36
N ALA A 364 2.76 -11.19 1.74
CA ALA A 364 3.58 -10.10 2.26
C ALA A 364 5.06 -10.40 2.10
N VAL A 365 5.83 -9.32 2.02
CA VAL A 365 7.30 -9.35 2.04
C VAL A 365 7.77 -8.59 3.27
N PHE A 366 8.23 -9.30 4.29
CA PHE A 366 8.78 -8.70 5.52
C PHE A 366 10.28 -8.53 5.41
N VAL A 367 10.77 -7.33 5.69
CA VAL A 367 12.20 -7.03 5.70
C VAL A 367 12.58 -6.32 6.99
N ASP A 368 13.87 -6.39 7.35
CA ASP A 368 14.47 -5.43 8.28
C ASP A 368 14.99 -4.23 7.47
N TYR A 369 15.01 -3.04 8.07
CA TYR A 369 15.49 -1.79 7.45
C TYR A 369 14.88 -1.53 6.05
N PRO A 370 13.54 -1.38 5.96
CA PRO A 370 12.82 -1.23 4.69
C PRO A 370 13.23 0.02 3.89
N GLU A 371 13.81 1.03 4.56
CA GLU A 371 14.26 2.29 3.96
C GLU A 371 15.52 2.18 3.10
N VAL A 372 16.18 1.03 3.08
CA VAL A 372 17.46 0.89 2.41
C VAL A 372 17.30 0.76 0.90
N GLY A 373 17.40 1.90 0.21
CA GLY A 373 17.32 2.05 -1.24
C GLY A 373 16.37 3.18 -1.63
N GLU A 374 16.90 4.32 -2.08
CA GLU A 374 16.09 5.51 -2.44
C GLU A 374 15.16 5.29 -3.64
N LYS A 375 15.35 4.22 -4.43
CA LYS A 375 14.73 4.07 -5.77
C LYS A 375 13.98 2.76 -5.98
N SER A 376 14.32 1.69 -5.27
CA SER A 376 13.50 0.47 -5.15
C SER A 376 13.66 -0.10 -3.76
N ASN A 377 12.54 -0.24 -3.07
CA ASN A 377 12.44 -0.80 -1.75
C ASN A 377 11.26 -1.79 -1.74
N VAL A 378 11.04 -2.43 -0.59
CA VAL A 378 9.96 -3.41 -0.42
C VAL A 378 8.58 -2.88 -0.82
N VAL A 379 8.32 -1.57 -0.69
CA VAL A 379 7.05 -0.93 -1.08
C VAL A 379 6.88 -0.93 -2.59
N HIS A 380 7.93 -0.59 -3.35
CA HIS A 380 7.87 -0.60 -4.81
C HIS A 380 7.72 -2.03 -5.35
N ALA A 381 8.46 -3.00 -4.81
CA ALA A 381 8.34 -4.40 -5.19
C ALA A 381 6.93 -4.95 -4.91
N ALA A 382 6.39 -4.72 -3.71
CA ALA A 382 5.03 -5.14 -3.36
C ALA A 382 3.97 -4.47 -4.24
N ALA A 383 4.12 -3.20 -4.59
CA ALA A 383 3.21 -2.51 -5.51
C ALA A 383 3.18 -3.18 -6.89
N ARG A 384 4.34 -3.54 -7.46
CA ARG A 384 4.42 -4.25 -8.75
C ARG A 384 3.87 -5.67 -8.68
N MET A 385 4.10 -6.39 -7.57
CA MET A 385 3.45 -7.68 -7.32
C MET A 385 1.92 -7.57 -7.24
N ASN A 386 1.39 -6.49 -6.66
CA ASN A 386 -0.06 -6.25 -6.66
C ASN A 386 -0.61 -5.94 -8.07
N GLU A 387 0.15 -5.25 -8.91
CA GLU A 387 -0.23 -5.06 -10.31
C GLU A 387 -0.26 -6.39 -11.07
N ALA A 388 0.66 -7.31 -10.79
CA ALA A 388 0.62 -8.67 -11.30
C ALA A 388 -0.61 -9.44 -10.82
N ASN A 389 -0.92 -9.37 -9.52
CA ASN A 389 -2.11 -10.00 -8.97
C ASN A 389 -3.38 -9.51 -9.68
N LEU A 390 -3.46 -8.21 -9.99
CA LEU A 390 -4.57 -7.63 -10.74
C LEU A 390 -4.65 -8.16 -12.18
N ARG A 391 -3.53 -8.22 -12.89
CA ARG A 391 -3.49 -8.75 -14.26
C ARG A 391 -3.94 -10.20 -14.30
N HIS A 392 -3.39 -11.03 -13.41
CA HIS A 392 -3.77 -12.43 -13.30
C HIS A 392 -5.26 -12.61 -12.98
N LEU A 393 -5.80 -11.83 -12.04
CA LEU A 393 -7.23 -11.86 -11.69
C LEU A 393 -8.13 -11.48 -12.88
N ARG A 394 -7.67 -10.59 -13.74
CA ARG A 394 -8.39 -10.11 -14.94
C ARG A 394 -8.15 -10.99 -16.18
N GLY A 395 -7.22 -11.95 -16.10
CA GLY A 395 -6.77 -12.72 -17.27
C GLY A 395 -6.05 -11.85 -18.31
N GLU A 396 -5.37 -10.79 -17.86
CA GLU A 396 -4.54 -9.94 -18.69
C GLU A 396 -3.14 -10.55 -18.88
N ASP A 397 -2.51 -10.25 -20.02
CA ASP A 397 -1.16 -10.72 -20.30
C ASP A 397 -0.13 -10.05 -19.37
N GLU A 398 0.89 -10.81 -18.94
CA GLU A 398 1.98 -10.26 -18.15
C GLU A 398 2.95 -9.41 -19.00
N PRO A 399 3.61 -8.40 -18.43
CA PRO A 399 4.65 -7.64 -19.11
C PRO A 399 5.76 -8.58 -19.58
N GLY A 400 6.06 -8.56 -20.88
CA GLY A 400 7.05 -9.44 -21.48
C GLY A 400 6.47 -10.74 -22.05
N ALA A 401 5.16 -10.97 -21.95
CA ALA A 401 4.50 -12.04 -22.70
C ALA A 401 4.73 -11.87 -24.21
N GLU A 402 5.12 -12.98 -24.86
CA GLU A 402 5.67 -13.10 -26.21
C GLU A 402 5.69 -11.83 -27.08
N TRP A 403 6.89 -11.46 -27.55
CA TRP A 403 7.19 -10.39 -28.52
C TRP A 403 6.12 -10.16 -29.62
N TRP A 404 5.42 -11.22 -30.04
CA TRP A 404 4.37 -11.20 -31.05
C TRP A 404 3.16 -10.36 -30.65
N SER A 405 2.78 -10.31 -29.38
CA SER A 405 1.63 -9.56 -28.86
C SER A 405 1.81 -8.04 -29.00
N CYS A 406 3.02 -7.53 -28.75
CA CYS A 406 3.34 -6.11 -28.85
C CYS A 406 3.53 -5.62 -30.30
N HIS A 407 3.97 -6.50 -31.22
CA HIS A 407 4.14 -6.14 -32.64
C HIS A 407 2.85 -6.24 -33.46
N TRP A 408 1.84 -6.99 -33.00
CA TRP A 408 0.52 -6.97 -33.64
C TRP A 408 -0.19 -5.63 -33.45
N GLN A 409 0.05 -4.85 -32.39
CA GLN A 409 -0.60 -3.54 -32.27
C GLN A 409 -0.18 -2.55 -33.37
N PRO A 410 1.11 -2.40 -33.74
CA PRO A 410 1.51 -1.66 -34.92
C PRO A 410 0.99 -2.28 -36.22
N VAL A 411 1.04 -3.62 -36.38
CA VAL A 411 0.54 -4.27 -37.62
C VAL A 411 -0.97 -4.09 -37.78
N VAL A 412 -1.75 -4.17 -36.71
CA VAL A 412 -3.18 -3.87 -36.67
C VAL A 412 -3.40 -2.36 -36.81
N ALA A 413 -2.64 -1.51 -36.16
CA ALA A 413 -2.75 -0.05 -36.28
C ALA A 413 -2.28 0.48 -37.64
N ILE A 414 -1.48 -0.25 -38.41
CA ILE A 414 -1.10 0.08 -39.78
C ILE A 414 -2.07 -0.56 -40.77
N SER A 415 -2.48 -1.81 -40.53
CA SER A 415 -3.42 -2.51 -41.41
C SER A 415 -4.84 -1.96 -41.29
N THR A 416 -5.32 -1.55 -40.12
CA THR A 416 -6.69 -1.07 -39.92
C THR A 416 -6.94 0.26 -40.66
N PRO A 417 -6.09 1.31 -40.55
CA PRO A 417 -6.24 2.51 -41.36
C PRO A 417 -6.05 2.25 -42.84
N SER A 418 -5.14 1.34 -43.23
CA SER A 418 -4.93 0.97 -44.63
C SER A 418 -6.17 0.26 -45.21
N LEU A 419 -6.78 -0.67 -44.46
CA LEU A 419 -8.03 -1.33 -44.83
C LEU A 419 -9.18 -0.33 -44.85
N LEU A 420 -9.27 0.57 -43.87
CA LEU A 420 -10.27 1.62 -43.83
C LEU A 420 -10.12 2.57 -45.04
N PHE A 421 -8.88 2.89 -45.42
CA PHE A 421 -8.58 3.72 -46.58
C PHE A 421 -8.95 3.01 -47.89
N ILE A 422 -8.63 1.72 -48.00
CA ILE A 422 -9.03 0.88 -49.15
C ILE A 422 -10.55 0.77 -49.24
N LEU A 423 -11.24 0.54 -48.12
CA LEU A 423 -12.70 0.48 -48.06
C LEU A 423 -13.34 1.83 -48.40
N CYS A 424 -12.79 2.95 -47.90
CA CYS A 424 -13.23 4.30 -48.26
C CYS A 424 -12.99 4.59 -49.74
N ALA A 425 -11.83 4.22 -50.29
CA ALA A 425 -11.51 4.38 -51.70
C ALA A 425 -12.43 3.53 -52.59
N LEU A 426 -12.69 2.28 -52.21
CA LEU A 426 -13.67 1.40 -52.89
C LEU A 426 -15.08 1.97 -52.79
N TYR A 427 -15.48 2.50 -51.63
CA TYR A 427 -16.78 3.13 -51.45
C TYR A 427 -16.94 4.36 -52.34
N VAL A 428 -15.94 5.25 -52.38
CA VAL A 428 -15.91 6.41 -53.28
C VAL A 428 -15.93 5.98 -54.74
N PHE A 429 -15.14 4.96 -55.11
CA PHE A 429 -15.11 4.41 -56.46
C PHE A 429 -16.49 3.85 -56.87
N LEU A 430 -17.14 3.09 -56.00
CA LEU A 430 -18.50 2.56 -56.22
C LEU A 430 -19.54 3.67 -56.34
N MET A 431 -19.42 4.72 -55.51
CA MET A 431 -20.28 5.91 -55.59
C MET A 431 -20.09 6.67 -56.92
N CYS A 432 -18.87 6.80 -57.41
CA CYS A 432 -18.55 7.40 -58.71
C CYS A 432 -18.96 6.52 -59.89
N ARG A 433 -18.89 5.19 -59.77
CA ARG A 433 -19.26 4.22 -60.81
C ARG A 433 -20.77 4.11 -60.98
N TYR A 434 -21.55 4.29 -59.91
CA TYR A 434 -23.00 4.13 -59.89
C TYR A 434 -23.75 5.35 -59.31
N PRO A 435 -23.56 6.56 -59.88
CA PRO A 435 -24.12 7.81 -59.34
C PRO A 435 -25.64 7.79 -59.30
N ASP A 436 -26.28 7.13 -60.26
CA ASP A 436 -27.74 7.13 -60.44
C ASP A 436 -28.48 6.33 -59.35
N ARG A 437 -27.79 5.39 -58.67
CA ARG A 437 -28.37 4.57 -57.61
C ARG A 437 -28.18 5.16 -56.21
N TRP A 438 -27.09 5.90 -55.98
CA TRP A 438 -26.72 6.36 -54.64
C TRP A 438 -26.87 7.87 -54.45
N GLY A 439 -26.61 8.67 -55.50
CA GLY A 439 -26.64 10.13 -55.43
C GLY A 439 -28.01 10.70 -55.07
N VAL A 440 -29.08 10.08 -55.55
CA VAL A 440 -30.46 10.53 -55.28
C VAL A 440 -30.87 10.23 -53.83
N CYS A 441 -30.46 9.09 -53.27
CA CYS A 441 -30.87 8.68 -51.93
C CYS A 441 -30.19 9.51 -50.83
N ILE A 442 -28.87 9.71 -50.94
CA ILE A 442 -28.09 10.47 -49.95
C ILE A 442 -28.42 11.97 -50.01
N TRP A 443 -28.60 12.52 -51.21
CA TRP A 443 -28.98 13.93 -51.36
C TRP A 443 -30.37 14.23 -50.78
N ASN A 444 -31.33 13.33 -51.00
CA ASN A 444 -32.67 13.47 -50.43
C ASN A 444 -32.66 13.31 -48.90
N GLN A 445 -31.87 12.38 -48.35
CA GLN A 445 -31.70 12.24 -46.90
C GLN A 445 -31.03 13.47 -46.28
N TRP A 446 -30.02 14.04 -46.93
CA TRP A 446 -29.35 15.25 -46.45
C TRP A 446 -30.27 16.48 -46.51
N LYS A 447 -31.07 16.63 -47.57
CA LYS A 447 -32.12 17.66 -47.63
C LYS A 447 -33.15 17.49 -46.51
N ALA A 448 -33.61 16.27 -46.26
CA ALA A 448 -34.54 15.96 -45.18
C ALA A 448 -33.92 16.19 -43.79
N TYR A 449 -32.63 15.95 -43.63
CA TYR A 449 -31.90 16.27 -42.40
C TYR A 449 -31.82 17.78 -42.17
N LYS A 450 -31.40 18.56 -43.19
CA LYS A 450 -31.38 20.03 -43.08
C LYS A 450 -32.74 20.62 -42.77
N ALA A 451 -33.81 20.10 -43.38
CA ALA A 451 -35.17 20.54 -43.09
C ALA A 451 -35.56 20.27 -41.63
N ARG A 452 -35.19 19.09 -41.07
CA ARG A 452 -35.44 18.77 -39.65
C ARG A 452 -34.66 19.65 -38.69
N VAL A 453 -33.39 19.95 -39.00
CA VAL A 453 -32.56 20.86 -38.18
C VAL A 453 -33.12 22.28 -38.21
N ALA A 454 -33.54 22.77 -39.39
CA ALA A 454 -34.16 24.09 -39.51
C ALA A 454 -35.48 24.18 -38.72
N ALA A 455 -36.35 23.18 -38.83
CA ALA A 455 -37.62 23.12 -38.09
C ALA A 455 -37.40 23.07 -36.56
N ARG A 456 -36.37 22.36 -36.09
CA ARG A 456 -36.02 22.34 -34.66
C ARG A 456 -35.59 23.71 -34.15
N LYS A 457 -34.75 24.40 -34.94
CA LYS A 457 -34.29 25.75 -34.60
C LYS A 457 -35.44 26.76 -34.55
N GLU A 458 -36.36 26.67 -35.50
CA GLU A 458 -37.58 27.50 -35.51
C GLU A 458 -38.48 27.22 -34.30
N GLY A 459 -38.62 25.94 -33.91
CA GLY A 459 -39.36 25.55 -32.70
C GLY A 459 -38.70 26.07 -31.41
N GLU A 460 -37.37 26.04 -31.32
CA GLU A 460 -36.63 26.59 -30.18
C GLU A 460 -36.69 28.12 -30.09
N GLU A 461 -36.75 28.81 -31.23
CA GLU A 461 -36.94 30.27 -31.28
C GLU A 461 -38.38 30.64 -30.89
N ARG A 462 -39.39 29.93 -31.40
CA ARG A 462 -40.80 30.12 -31.03
C ARG A 462 -41.04 29.87 -29.53
N GLY A 463 -40.48 28.79 -28.98
CA GLY A 463 -40.57 28.50 -27.54
C GLY A 463 -39.90 29.58 -26.68
N ARG A 464 -38.81 30.20 -27.17
CA ARG A 464 -38.17 31.35 -26.49
C ARG A 464 -39.03 32.61 -26.55
N GLU A 465 -39.73 32.86 -27.64
CA GLU A 465 -40.65 34.00 -27.76
C GLU A 465 -41.90 33.82 -26.91
N GLU A 466 -42.49 32.63 -26.86
CA GLU A 466 -43.62 32.30 -25.98
C GLU A 466 -43.25 32.45 -24.50
N ALA A 467 -42.06 31.96 -24.10
CA ALA A 467 -41.54 32.16 -22.75
C ALA A 467 -41.32 33.64 -22.40
N ARG A 468 -40.85 34.46 -23.36
CA ARG A 468 -40.77 35.92 -23.17
C ARG A 468 -42.15 36.56 -23.04
N ALA A 469 -43.11 36.20 -23.91
CA ALA A 469 -44.45 36.74 -23.85
C ALA A 469 -45.15 36.43 -22.51
N TYR A 470 -44.94 35.22 -21.98
CA TYR A 470 -45.43 34.84 -20.66
C TYR A 470 -44.79 35.68 -19.54
N LEU A 471 -43.46 35.82 -19.55
CA LEU A 471 -42.72 36.56 -18.52
C LEU A 471 -42.98 38.07 -18.54
N TYR A 472 -43.29 38.66 -19.70
CA TYR A 472 -43.55 40.10 -19.83
C TYR A 472 -45.04 40.47 -19.86
N GLY A 473 -45.94 39.52 -20.11
CA GLY A 473 -47.40 39.72 -20.09
C GLY A 473 -47.97 39.88 -18.67
N GLU A 474 -47.35 39.26 -17.67
CA GLU A 474 -47.76 39.40 -16.25
C GLU A 474 -47.36 40.75 -15.63
N ALA A 475 -46.45 41.51 -16.24
CA ALA A 475 -45.94 42.77 -15.69
C ALA A 475 -46.81 44.01 -16.00
N GLN A 476 -47.87 43.90 -16.82
CA GLN A 476 -48.73 45.05 -17.18
C GLN A 476 -50.19 44.94 -16.73
N GLY A 477 -50.52 43.97 -15.87
CA GLY A 477 -51.87 43.74 -15.36
C GLY A 477 -52.09 44.09 -13.88
N VAL A 478 -51.54 45.19 -13.35
CA VAL A 478 -51.88 45.65 -12.00
C VAL A 478 -53.16 46.48 -12.04
N GLY A 479 -54.29 45.77 -11.97
CA GLY A 479 -55.60 46.33 -11.68
C GLY A 479 -56.23 45.56 -10.52
N ASN A 480 -56.15 46.16 -9.32
CA ASN A 480 -56.86 45.82 -8.07
C ASN A 480 -57.65 44.50 -8.06
N MET A 481 -57.11 43.48 -7.40
CA MET A 481 -57.93 42.42 -6.81
C MET A 481 -57.80 42.44 -5.29
N ASP A 482 -58.94 42.74 -4.69
CA ASP A 482 -59.33 42.68 -3.30
C ASP A 482 -59.11 41.27 -2.73
N MET A 483 -58.37 41.16 -1.62
CA MET A 483 -58.09 39.89 -0.94
C MET A 483 -58.75 39.89 0.44
N SER A 484 -59.98 39.39 0.50
CA SER A 484 -60.68 39.07 1.75
C SER A 484 -60.73 37.55 1.99
N MET A 485 -59.87 37.09 2.91
CA MET A 485 -59.99 35.93 3.84
C MET A 485 -60.12 34.47 3.31
N PRO A 486 -59.89 33.43 4.16
CA PRO A 486 -59.14 33.36 5.44
C PRO A 486 -58.07 32.22 5.49
N GLN A 487 -57.00 32.43 6.27
CA GLN A 487 -56.08 31.35 6.69
C GLN A 487 -56.53 30.76 8.04
N GLN A 488 -56.74 29.45 8.07
CA GLN A 488 -56.69 28.63 9.28
C GLN A 488 -55.29 28.03 9.44
N ILE A 489 -54.71 28.17 10.63
CA ILE A 489 -53.49 27.49 11.08
C ILE A 489 -53.84 26.63 12.29
N PRO A 490 -53.27 25.41 12.39
CA PRO A 490 -52.79 24.90 13.68
C PRO A 490 -51.28 24.54 13.66
N PRO A 491 -50.65 24.39 14.85
CA PRO A 491 -49.24 24.70 15.17
C PRO A 491 -48.31 23.48 15.02
N GLY A 492 -46.97 23.52 14.98
CA GLY A 492 -45.95 24.51 15.34
C GLY A 492 -44.93 23.84 16.28
N ILE A 493 -43.65 23.68 15.88
CA ILE A 493 -42.48 23.50 16.77
C ILE A 493 -41.23 24.12 16.08
N ALA A 494 -40.50 24.95 16.82
CA ALA A 494 -39.40 25.83 16.41
C ALA A 494 -38.00 25.18 16.46
N PRO A 495 -36.95 25.89 15.99
CA PRO A 495 -35.68 25.93 16.71
C PRO A 495 -35.23 27.35 17.07
N SER A 496 -34.62 27.47 18.25
CA SER A 496 -34.08 28.70 18.83
C SER A 496 -32.66 29.00 18.33
N ALA A 497 -32.42 30.29 18.06
CA ALA A 497 -31.09 30.86 17.92
C ALA A 497 -30.40 31.06 19.28
N GLY A 498 -29.08 31.02 19.28
CA GLY A 498 -28.26 31.43 20.43
C GLY A 498 -26.76 31.33 20.14
N ASN A 499 -26.18 32.41 19.63
CA ASN A 499 -24.75 32.77 19.72
C ASN A 499 -24.70 34.08 20.53
N PRO A 500 -23.66 34.40 21.34
CA PRO A 500 -22.43 34.93 20.75
C PRO A 500 -21.09 34.67 21.50
N GLN A 501 -20.01 34.73 20.71
CA GLN A 501 -18.69 35.36 20.95
C GLN A 501 -17.69 34.81 21.98
N ALA A 502 -16.50 34.43 21.48
CA ALA A 502 -15.17 35.06 21.68
C ALA A 502 -14.04 34.06 21.28
N SER A 503 -12.78 34.43 21.06
CA SER A 503 -12.18 35.13 19.91
C SER A 503 -10.64 34.91 19.94
N TYR A 504 -10.01 34.82 18.76
CA TYR A 504 -8.57 34.99 18.42
C TYR A 504 -7.50 33.97 18.90
N ALA A 505 -6.77 33.37 17.94
CA ALA A 505 -5.40 33.78 17.58
C ALA A 505 -4.93 33.14 16.26
N TYR A 506 -4.35 33.98 15.40
CA TYR A 506 -3.79 33.69 14.07
C TYR A 506 -2.26 33.57 14.17
N SER A 507 -1.63 32.73 13.34
CA SER A 507 -0.21 32.88 12.98
C SER A 507 0.01 32.34 11.56
N GLN A 508 0.29 33.26 10.64
CA GLN A 508 0.76 33.01 9.28
C GLN A 508 2.20 33.51 9.17
N TYR A 509 3.04 32.82 8.39
CA TYR A 509 4.11 33.46 7.60
C TYR A 509 4.28 32.75 6.23
N PRO A 510 4.54 33.49 5.14
CA PRO A 510 4.66 32.95 3.78
C PRO A 510 6.10 33.01 3.23
N VAL A 511 6.42 32.20 2.22
CA VAL A 511 7.49 32.51 1.24
C VAL A 511 7.13 31.96 -0.16
N HIS A 512 7.15 32.85 -1.15
CA HIS A 512 7.15 32.56 -2.60
C HIS A 512 8.58 32.50 -3.15
N VAL A 513 8.83 31.75 -4.23
CA VAL A 513 9.27 32.24 -5.58
C VAL A 513 9.77 31.08 -6.48
N ALA A 514 9.20 31.05 -7.71
CA ALA A 514 9.65 30.58 -9.06
C ALA A 514 10.70 29.45 -9.23
N GLY A 515 10.64 28.50 -10.18
CA GLY A 515 9.91 28.37 -11.45
C GLY A 515 10.89 28.28 -12.65
N ASN A 516 11.09 27.09 -13.26
CA ASN A 516 11.39 26.85 -14.70
C ASN A 516 11.45 25.32 -15.04
N PRO A 517 11.35 24.84 -16.31
CA PRO A 517 10.41 23.78 -16.68
C PRO A 517 11.00 22.58 -17.46
N GLN A 518 10.20 21.52 -17.59
CA GLN A 518 10.30 20.37 -18.54
C GLN A 518 11.47 19.39 -18.31
N ALA A 519 11.28 18.06 -18.29
CA ALA A 519 10.49 17.26 -19.23
C ALA A 519 9.57 16.20 -18.59
N ASN A 520 8.46 15.95 -19.27
CA ASN A 520 7.35 15.05 -18.95
C ASN A 520 7.74 13.57 -19.03
N TYR A 521 7.43 12.78 -18.00
CA TYR A 521 6.68 11.51 -18.07
C TYR A 521 6.12 11.21 -16.68
N SER A 522 4.80 11.31 -16.52
CA SER A 522 4.09 11.17 -15.25
C SER A 522 3.59 9.74 -15.05
N TYR A 523 4.31 8.95 -14.25
CA TYR A 523 3.64 8.02 -13.33
C TYR A 523 2.84 8.87 -12.32
N PRO A 524 1.76 8.36 -11.71
CA PRO A 524 1.21 9.03 -10.54
C PRO A 524 2.32 9.05 -9.49
N ALA A 525 2.96 10.21 -9.35
CA ALA A 525 3.91 10.43 -8.28
C ALA A 525 3.15 10.14 -6.99
N TYR A 526 3.66 9.19 -6.20
CA TYR A 526 3.44 9.25 -4.76
C TYR A 526 3.63 10.70 -4.33
N PRO A 527 2.77 11.25 -3.44
CA PRO A 527 2.96 12.61 -2.96
C PRO A 527 4.42 12.76 -2.56
N GLN A 528 5.13 13.76 -3.11
CA GLN A 528 6.52 13.98 -2.75
C GLN A 528 6.55 14.22 -1.25
N TYR A 529 6.96 13.20 -0.50
CA TYR A 529 7.16 13.31 0.92
C TYR A 529 8.21 14.38 1.16
N PRO A 530 8.04 15.27 2.14
CA PRO A 530 9.05 16.25 2.46
C PRO A 530 10.35 15.50 2.74
N GLN A 531 11.36 15.74 1.89
CA GLN A 531 12.71 15.26 2.16
C GLN A 531 13.09 15.80 3.53
N GLN A 532 13.26 14.92 4.52
CA GLN A 532 13.95 15.32 5.73
C GLN A 532 15.37 15.73 5.32
N PRO A 533 15.90 16.84 5.85
CA PRO A 533 17.32 17.11 5.69
C PRO A 533 18.07 15.94 6.29
N GLN A 534 18.73 15.15 5.44
CA GLN A 534 19.74 14.21 5.88
C GLN A 534 20.72 15.02 6.73
N GLY A 535 20.73 14.75 8.03
CA GLY A 535 21.79 15.21 8.90
C GLY A 535 23.09 14.68 8.30
N LYS A 536 23.85 15.56 7.66
CA LYS A 536 25.20 15.23 7.20
C LYS A 536 25.98 14.83 8.44
N PHE A 537 26.23 13.54 8.63
CA PHE A 537 27.35 13.10 9.45
C PHE A 537 28.62 13.62 8.78
N GLN A 538 29.07 14.77 9.27
CA GLN A 538 30.29 15.41 8.85
C GLN A 538 31.43 14.53 9.37
N LYS A 539 32.12 13.84 8.45
CA LYS A 539 33.44 13.26 8.68
C LYS A 539 34.32 14.32 9.34
N PHE A 540 34.66 14.14 10.61
CA PHE A 540 35.85 14.75 11.18
C PHE A 540 37.01 13.80 10.93
N ALA A 541 37.77 14.12 9.89
CA ALA A 541 39.16 13.72 9.76
C ALA A 541 40.02 14.96 10.02
N ASP A 542 40.97 14.77 10.95
CA ASP A 542 42.22 15.49 11.20
C ASP A 542 42.20 16.93 11.74
N THR A 543 42.61 17.12 13.01
CA THR A 543 43.92 17.70 13.42
C THR A 543 43.93 18.12 14.90
N GLU A 544 44.63 17.37 15.75
CA GLU A 544 45.83 17.77 16.53
C GLU A 544 46.41 16.56 17.28
#